data_AF-A0A7K4K6F1-F1
#
_entry.id   AF-A0A7K4K6F1-F1
#
_cell.length_a   1.000
_cell.length_b   1.000
_cell.length_c   1.000
_cell.angle_alpha   90.00
_cell.angle_beta   90.00
_cell.angle_gamma   90.00
#
_symmetry.space_group_name_H-M   'P 1'
#
loop_
_entity.id
_entity.type
_entity.pdbx_description
1 polymer ?
#
loop_
_entity_poly.entity_id
_entity_poly.type
_entity_poly.pdbx_seq_one_letter_code
_entity_poly.pdbx_strand_id
1 'polypeptide(L)'
;MASLFTGKVLVVNNSARDELDTERELGRSLENKVLLLYFGSGECPRCREFSPLLRDFFVRLTDEFYVERASQLVLVYVSRDETEEKQSKFLKTMPKRWLSLPFKDEFKRELELRFAVADVPAVVVLKPNGEVIAGNAVEEIRRLGPACFRNWQEAAELVDRNFRLAEDFDEVASRSVTDPLRRLKYKLSKEEGEEEEGEERA
;
A
#
# COMPACT_ATOMS: atom_id res chain seq x y z
N MET A 1 -7.25 -13.36 3.24
CA MET A 1 -7.14 -11.97 2.73
C MET A 1 -6.50 -11.87 1.36
N ALA A 2 -5.32 -12.44 1.11
CA ALA A 2 -4.75 -12.51 -0.25
C ALA A 2 -5.68 -13.20 -1.25
N SER A 3 -6.45 -14.20 -0.79
CA SER A 3 -7.53 -14.87 -1.54
C SER A 3 -8.59 -13.93 -2.13
N LEU A 4 -8.81 -12.77 -1.51
CA LEU A 4 -9.77 -11.78 -1.98
C LEU A 4 -9.26 -11.04 -3.22
N PHE A 5 -7.94 -10.96 -3.39
CA PHE A 5 -7.26 -10.32 -4.52
C PHE A 5 -6.54 -11.33 -5.42
N THR A 6 -6.84 -12.63 -5.30
CA THR A 6 -6.22 -13.66 -6.14
C THR A 6 -6.53 -13.39 -7.62
N GLY A 7 -5.49 -13.26 -8.43
CA GLY A 7 -5.61 -12.94 -9.87
C GLY A 7 -6.03 -11.49 -10.14
N LYS A 8 -5.91 -10.59 -9.16
CA LYS A 8 -6.18 -9.16 -9.30
C LYS A 8 -4.88 -8.36 -9.17
N VAL A 9 -4.85 -7.20 -9.80
CA VAL A 9 -3.69 -6.30 -9.77
C VAL A 9 -3.97 -5.16 -8.80
N LEU A 10 -3.05 -4.93 -7.86
CA LEU A 10 -3.07 -3.73 -7.01
C LEU A 10 -1.94 -2.79 -7.42
N VAL A 11 -2.22 -1.51 -7.54
CA VAL A 11 -1.24 -0.49 -7.93
C VAL A 11 -0.76 0.25 -6.68
N VAL A 12 0.55 0.27 -6.45
CA VAL A 12 1.18 1.06 -5.38
C VAL A 12 1.16 2.53 -5.77
N ASN A 13 0.83 3.42 -4.83
CA ASN A 13 0.79 4.86 -5.05
C ASN A 13 2.20 5.53 -5.08
N ASN A 14 3.21 4.81 -5.55
CA ASN A 14 4.54 5.37 -5.71
C ASN A 14 4.70 6.03 -7.09
N SER A 15 5.82 6.71 -7.30
CA SER A 15 6.11 7.41 -8.55
C SER A 15 6.16 6.48 -9.78
N ALA A 16 6.47 5.21 -9.56
CA ALA A 16 6.59 4.18 -10.58
C ALA A 16 5.24 3.49 -10.91
N ARG A 17 4.21 3.67 -10.05
CA ARG A 17 2.94 2.93 -10.10
C ARG A 17 3.16 1.41 -10.19
N ASP A 18 4.02 0.89 -9.33
CA ASP A 18 4.34 -0.55 -9.33
C ASP A 18 3.06 -1.38 -9.17
N GLU A 19 2.88 -2.34 -10.06
CA GLU A 19 1.75 -3.26 -10.08
C GLU A 19 2.11 -4.51 -9.27
N LEU A 20 1.29 -4.83 -8.28
CA LEU A 20 1.35 -6.07 -7.51
C LEU A 20 0.38 -7.05 -8.17
N ASP A 21 0.90 -7.85 -9.09
CA ASP A 21 0.16 -8.86 -9.85
C ASP A 21 0.46 -10.29 -9.39
N THR A 22 1.65 -10.52 -8.80
CA THR A 22 2.01 -11.84 -8.29
C THR A 22 1.39 -12.13 -6.93
N GLU A 23 0.90 -13.37 -6.75
CA GLU A 23 0.36 -13.82 -5.45
C GLU A 23 1.38 -13.69 -4.32
N ARG A 24 2.67 -13.78 -4.61
CA ARG A 24 3.75 -13.64 -3.63
C ARG A 24 3.87 -12.21 -3.13
N GLU A 25 3.75 -11.22 -4.01
CA GLU A 25 3.81 -9.81 -3.64
C GLU A 25 2.54 -9.37 -2.91
N LEU A 26 1.37 -9.81 -3.40
CA LEU A 26 0.09 -9.63 -2.71
C LEU A 26 0.11 -10.27 -1.31
N GLY A 27 0.63 -11.49 -1.21
CA GLY A 27 0.83 -12.18 0.07
C GLY A 27 1.70 -11.37 1.01
N ARG A 28 2.90 -10.95 0.59
CA ARG A 28 3.79 -10.14 1.44
C ARG A 28 3.16 -8.82 1.87
N SER A 29 2.46 -8.13 0.97
CA SER A 29 1.86 -6.84 1.29
C SER A 29 0.63 -6.97 2.19
N LEU A 30 -0.14 -8.06 2.11
CA LEU A 30 -1.44 -8.21 2.80
C LEU A 30 -1.45 -9.22 3.96
N GLU A 31 -0.45 -10.10 4.08
CA GLU A 31 -0.41 -11.12 5.12
C GLU A 31 -0.17 -10.53 6.51
N ASN A 32 -0.93 -11.03 7.50
CA ASN A 32 -0.83 -10.61 8.90
C ASN A 32 -0.99 -9.09 9.08
N LYS A 33 -1.83 -8.47 8.24
CA LYS A 33 -2.19 -7.05 8.33
C LYS A 33 -3.70 -6.86 8.28
N VAL A 34 -4.17 -5.83 8.98
CA VAL A 34 -5.55 -5.34 8.88
C VAL A 34 -5.65 -4.52 7.58
N LEU A 35 -6.65 -4.82 6.78
CA LEU A 35 -6.87 -4.15 5.51
C LEU A 35 -8.04 -3.16 5.61
N LEU A 36 -7.80 -1.94 5.17
CA LEU A 36 -8.80 -0.89 5.04
C LEU A 36 -9.14 -0.72 3.56
N LEU A 37 -10.37 -1.06 3.20
CA LEU A 37 -10.92 -0.72 1.89
C LEU A 37 -11.60 0.63 2.00
N TYR A 38 -10.96 1.64 1.42
CA TYR A 38 -11.51 2.99 1.39
C TYR A 38 -12.24 3.22 0.06
N PHE A 39 -13.55 3.36 0.13
CA PHE A 39 -14.41 3.72 -0.99
C PHE A 39 -14.62 5.23 -0.98
N GLY A 40 -14.16 5.89 -2.04
CA GLY A 40 -14.18 7.34 -2.11
C GLY A 40 -14.13 7.87 -3.54
N SER A 41 -14.32 9.18 -3.63
CA SER A 41 -14.11 9.94 -4.86
C SER A 41 -13.58 11.32 -4.51
N GLY A 42 -12.69 11.85 -5.33
CA GLY A 42 -12.16 13.20 -5.24
C GLY A 42 -13.19 14.30 -5.54
N GLU A 43 -14.39 13.98 -6.04
CA GLU A 43 -15.47 14.95 -6.28
C GLU A 43 -16.48 15.04 -5.15
N CYS A 44 -16.59 14.00 -4.34
CA CYS A 44 -17.51 13.98 -3.22
C CYS A 44 -17.03 14.95 -2.11
N PRO A 45 -17.85 15.95 -1.69
CA PRO A 45 -17.47 16.88 -0.63
C PRO A 45 -17.16 16.19 0.70
N ARG A 46 -17.99 15.20 1.08
CA ARG A 46 -17.80 14.41 2.30
C ARG A 46 -16.48 13.63 2.28
N CYS A 47 -16.11 13.09 1.11
CA CYS A 47 -14.83 12.42 0.92
C CYS A 47 -13.66 13.40 1.05
N ARG A 48 -13.76 14.63 0.52
CA ARG A 48 -12.70 15.65 0.64
C ARG A 48 -12.44 16.05 2.08
N GLU A 49 -13.48 16.11 2.92
CA GLU A 49 -13.32 16.38 4.36
C GLU A 49 -12.71 15.20 5.11
N PHE A 50 -13.09 13.97 4.76
CA PHE A 50 -12.61 12.77 5.44
C PHE A 50 -11.21 12.32 5.02
N SER A 51 -10.86 12.51 3.75
CA SER A 51 -9.57 12.10 3.17
C SER A 51 -8.33 12.60 3.94
N PRO A 52 -8.22 13.87 4.35
CA PRO A 52 -7.08 14.34 5.15
C PRO A 52 -7.03 13.69 6.53
N LEU A 53 -8.19 13.40 7.15
CA LEU A 53 -8.26 12.67 8.43
C LEU A 53 -7.77 11.23 8.27
N LEU A 54 -8.20 10.55 7.21
CA LEU A 54 -7.75 9.18 6.92
C LEU A 54 -6.24 9.13 6.62
N ARG A 55 -5.72 10.13 5.92
CA ARG A 55 -4.29 10.28 5.68
C ARG A 55 -3.52 10.45 6.99
N ASP A 56 -3.93 11.37 7.85
CA ASP A 56 -3.27 11.60 9.16
C ASP A 56 -3.33 10.35 10.03
N PHE A 57 -4.48 9.67 10.07
CA PHE A 57 -4.65 8.38 10.74
C PHE A 57 -3.65 7.33 10.23
N PHE A 58 -3.53 7.17 8.92
CA PHE A 58 -2.63 6.19 8.33
C PHE A 58 -1.15 6.53 8.59
N VAL A 59 -0.76 7.79 8.44
CA VAL A 59 0.63 8.24 8.67
C VAL A 59 1.00 8.02 10.13
N ARG A 60 0.15 8.41 11.09
CA ARG A 60 0.43 8.20 12.53
C ARG A 60 0.60 6.74 12.93
N LEU A 61 0.03 5.81 12.18
CA LEU A 61 0.12 4.38 12.45
C LEU A 61 1.28 3.71 11.72
N THR A 62 1.85 4.33 10.69
CA THR A 62 2.81 3.66 9.79
C THR A 62 4.15 4.37 9.67
N ASP A 63 4.22 5.66 9.96
CA ASP A 63 5.41 6.48 9.81
C ASP A 63 6.31 6.39 11.05
N GLU A 64 7.61 6.21 10.83
CA GLU A 64 8.63 6.03 11.86
C GLU A 64 8.76 7.25 12.78
N PHE A 65 8.35 8.43 12.30
CA PHE A 65 8.31 9.63 13.12
C PHE A 65 7.31 9.51 14.29
N TYR A 66 6.22 8.74 14.10
CA TYR A 66 5.16 8.60 15.10
C TYR A 66 5.21 7.28 15.86
N VAL A 67 5.73 6.22 15.25
CA VAL A 67 5.76 4.87 15.83
C VAL A 67 7.10 4.20 15.57
N GLU A 68 7.66 3.53 16.59
CA GLU A 68 8.91 2.76 16.45
C GLU A 68 8.78 1.59 15.46
N ARG A 69 7.55 1.10 15.25
CA ARG A 69 7.25 0.05 14.29
C ARG A 69 5.96 0.37 13.55
N ALA A 70 6.02 0.32 12.23
CA ALA A 70 4.83 0.47 11.41
C ALA A 70 3.76 -0.56 11.80
N SER A 71 2.55 -0.07 12.04
CA SER A 71 1.39 -0.91 12.33
C SER A 71 1.15 -1.88 11.18
N GLN A 72 0.65 -3.06 11.51
CA GLN A 72 0.23 -4.09 10.55
C GLN A 72 -1.07 -3.67 9.86
N LEU A 73 -1.00 -2.59 9.09
CA LEU A 73 -2.12 -1.90 8.47
C LEU A 73 -1.83 -1.69 6.98
N VAL A 74 -2.81 -2.00 6.14
CA VAL A 74 -2.77 -1.71 4.70
C VAL A 74 -4.03 -0.99 4.31
N LEU A 75 -3.92 -0.04 3.38
CA LEU A 75 -5.07 0.67 2.85
C LEU A 75 -5.11 0.49 1.33
N VAL A 76 -6.25 0.01 0.85
CA VAL A 76 -6.56 -0.11 -0.58
C VAL A 76 -7.66 0.90 -0.93
N TYR A 77 -7.34 1.83 -1.82
CA TYR A 77 -8.27 2.80 -2.36
C TYR A 77 -9.09 2.20 -3.50
N VAL A 78 -10.40 2.22 -3.31
CA VAL A 78 -11.40 1.86 -4.31
C VAL A 78 -12.03 3.16 -4.82
N SER A 79 -11.56 3.61 -5.98
CA SER A 79 -12.05 4.83 -6.60
C SER A 79 -13.44 4.63 -7.19
N ARG A 80 -14.37 5.51 -6.80
CA ARG A 80 -15.68 5.76 -7.46
C ARG A 80 -15.65 7.00 -8.35
N ASP A 81 -14.46 7.44 -8.75
CA ASP A 81 -14.30 8.60 -9.61
C ASP A 81 -14.78 8.29 -11.04
N GLU A 82 -15.33 9.29 -11.71
CA GLU A 82 -15.79 9.13 -13.11
C GLU A 82 -14.64 9.03 -14.11
N THR A 83 -13.46 9.55 -13.77
CA THR A 83 -12.31 9.59 -14.68
C THR A 83 -11.00 9.19 -14.00
N GLU A 84 -10.08 8.64 -14.78
CA GLU A 84 -8.77 8.21 -14.29
C GLU A 84 -7.93 9.40 -13.81
N GLU A 85 -8.03 10.56 -14.45
CA GLU A 85 -7.26 11.74 -14.05
C GLU A 85 -7.66 12.21 -12.65
N LYS A 86 -8.94 12.10 -12.30
CA LYS A 86 -9.46 12.42 -10.96
C LYS A 86 -8.89 11.44 -9.92
N GLN A 87 -8.95 10.13 -10.19
CA GLN A 87 -8.32 9.11 -9.33
C GLN A 87 -6.83 9.40 -9.13
N SER A 88 -6.10 9.66 -10.22
CA SER A 88 -4.67 9.98 -10.20
C SER A 88 -4.36 11.23 -9.39
N LYS A 89 -5.12 12.31 -9.58
CA LYS A 89 -4.94 13.57 -8.85
C LYS A 89 -5.18 13.38 -7.34
N PHE A 90 -6.18 12.59 -6.98
CA PHE A 90 -6.45 12.26 -5.58
C PHE A 90 -5.30 11.45 -4.97
N LEU A 91 -4.87 10.38 -5.64
CA LEU A 91 -3.79 9.51 -5.18
C LEU A 91 -2.46 10.27 -5.00
N LYS A 92 -2.14 11.25 -5.86
CA LYS A 92 -0.97 12.12 -5.71
C LYS A 92 -0.91 12.90 -4.38
N THR A 93 -2.06 13.12 -3.73
CA THR A 93 -2.13 13.80 -2.43
C THR A 93 -2.05 12.86 -1.23
N MET A 94 -2.03 11.55 -1.50
CA MET A 94 -2.04 10.49 -0.51
C MET A 94 -0.66 9.87 -0.31
N PRO A 95 -0.42 9.16 0.81
CA PRO A 95 0.84 8.50 1.09
C PRO A 95 1.21 7.47 0.01
N LYS A 96 2.50 7.32 -0.26
CA LYS A 96 3.02 6.37 -1.27
C LYS A 96 2.73 4.90 -0.92
N ARG A 97 2.57 4.60 0.37
CA ARG A 97 2.25 3.27 0.91
C ARG A 97 0.80 2.82 0.67
N TRP A 98 -0.04 3.69 0.13
CA TRP A 98 -1.41 3.32 -0.23
C TRP A 98 -1.40 2.45 -1.47
N LEU A 99 -2.26 1.44 -1.46
CA LEU A 99 -2.56 0.64 -2.63
C LEU A 99 -3.84 1.16 -3.28
N SER A 100 -4.01 0.92 -4.56
CA SER A 100 -5.22 1.32 -5.29
C SER A 100 -5.56 0.30 -6.35
N LEU A 101 -6.85 0.20 -6.70
CA LEU A 101 -7.26 -0.61 -7.83
C LEU A 101 -7.05 0.17 -9.15
N PRO A 102 -6.65 -0.50 -10.24
CA PRO A 102 -6.62 0.09 -11.57
C PRO A 102 -7.96 0.74 -11.93
N PHE A 103 -7.94 1.86 -12.65
CA PHE A 103 -9.17 2.64 -12.87
C PHE A 103 -10.29 1.81 -13.51
N LYS A 104 -9.94 0.97 -14.50
CA LYS A 104 -10.86 0.16 -15.32
C LYS A 104 -11.18 -1.23 -14.75
N ASP A 105 -10.83 -1.52 -13.50
CA ASP A 105 -11.06 -2.84 -12.91
C ASP A 105 -12.53 -3.03 -12.49
N GLU A 106 -13.20 -4.05 -13.04
CA GLU A 106 -14.58 -4.42 -12.68
C GLU A 106 -14.70 -4.87 -11.22
N PHE A 107 -13.59 -5.29 -10.62
CA PHE A 107 -13.53 -5.72 -9.22
C PHE A 107 -13.97 -4.63 -8.24
N LYS A 108 -13.82 -3.35 -8.59
CA LYS A 108 -14.33 -2.24 -7.77
C LYS A 108 -15.82 -2.39 -7.49
N ARG A 109 -16.61 -2.71 -8.51
CA ARG A 109 -18.07 -2.87 -8.40
C ARG A 109 -18.43 -4.13 -7.60
N GLU A 110 -17.64 -5.20 -7.77
CA GLU A 110 -17.82 -6.43 -6.99
C GLU A 110 -17.59 -6.17 -5.49
N LEU A 111 -16.55 -5.40 -5.13
CA LEU A 111 -16.27 -5.01 -3.75
C LEU A 111 -17.39 -4.14 -3.16
N GLU A 112 -17.90 -3.17 -3.91
CA GLU A 112 -19.02 -2.32 -3.47
C GLU A 112 -20.26 -3.17 -3.13
N LEU A 113 -20.60 -4.12 -4.00
CA LEU A 113 -21.74 -5.01 -3.80
C LEU A 113 -21.50 -5.98 -2.64
N ARG A 114 -20.31 -6.59 -2.57
CA ARG A 114 -19.94 -7.58 -1.55
C ARG A 114 -19.99 -7.00 -0.14
N PHE A 115 -19.57 -5.75 0.02
CA PHE A 115 -19.56 -5.06 1.31
C PHE A 115 -20.76 -4.12 1.52
N ALA A 116 -21.76 -4.17 0.63
CA ALA A 116 -22.98 -3.37 0.70
C ALA A 116 -22.72 -1.86 0.91
N VAL A 117 -21.74 -1.32 0.17
CA VAL A 117 -21.36 0.10 0.26
C VAL A 117 -22.36 0.94 -0.53
N ALA A 118 -23.35 1.50 0.17
CA ALA A 118 -24.37 2.36 -0.43
C ALA A 118 -23.82 3.78 -0.71
N ASP A 119 -23.15 4.37 0.29
CA ASP A 119 -22.72 5.77 0.29
C ASP A 119 -21.21 5.90 0.47
N VAL A 120 -20.63 6.97 -0.09
CA VAL A 120 -19.23 7.36 0.12
C VAL A 120 -19.14 8.67 0.92
N PRO A 121 -18.14 8.84 1.81
CA PRO A 121 -17.02 7.93 2.09
C PRO A 121 -17.44 6.71 2.92
N ALA A 122 -16.85 5.55 2.63
CA ALA A 122 -16.97 4.36 3.45
C ALA A 122 -15.59 3.69 3.63
N VAL A 123 -15.32 3.18 4.83
CA VAL A 123 -14.10 2.44 5.12
C VAL A 123 -14.49 1.08 5.68
N VAL A 124 -14.26 0.02 4.92
CA VAL A 124 -14.47 -1.35 5.38
C VAL A 124 -13.17 -1.86 5.97
N VAL A 125 -13.21 -2.38 7.20
CA VAL A 125 -12.06 -2.94 7.90
C VAL A 125 -12.14 -4.45 7.86
N LEU A 126 -11.10 -5.08 7.34
CA LEU A 126 -11.00 -6.52 7.18
C LEU A 126 -9.84 -7.09 8.00
N LYS A 127 -10.05 -8.28 8.59
CA LYS A 127 -9.02 -9.10 9.25
C LYS A 127 -8.14 -9.81 8.22
N PRO A 128 -6.90 -10.23 8.55
CA PRO A 128 -6.04 -11.02 7.65
C PRO A 128 -6.68 -12.31 7.09
N ASN A 129 -7.69 -12.87 7.76
CA ASN A 129 -8.44 -14.02 7.24
C ASN A 129 -9.42 -13.63 6.10
N GLY A 130 -9.81 -12.36 5.99
CA GLY A 130 -10.78 -11.83 5.02
C GLY A 130 -12.16 -11.52 5.61
N GLU A 131 -12.37 -11.76 6.90
CA GLU A 131 -13.61 -11.39 7.61
C GLU A 131 -13.70 -9.89 7.85
N VAL A 132 -14.93 -9.38 7.89
CA VAL A 132 -15.22 -7.99 8.19
C VAL A 132 -15.18 -7.75 9.70
N ILE A 133 -14.34 -6.81 10.14
CA ILE A 133 -14.35 -6.27 11.51
C ILE A 133 -15.40 -5.16 11.61
N ALA A 134 -15.36 -4.22 10.66
CA ALA A 134 -16.27 -3.08 10.61
C ALA A 134 -16.70 -2.80 9.17
N GLY A 135 -18.01 -2.75 8.92
CA GLY A 135 -18.57 -2.45 7.60
C GLY A 135 -18.47 -0.98 7.20
N ASN A 136 -18.43 -0.05 8.17
CA ASN A 136 -18.12 1.35 7.93
C ASN A 136 -17.45 1.99 9.15
N ALA A 137 -16.12 2.17 9.07
CA ALA A 137 -15.29 2.70 10.13
C ALA A 137 -15.10 4.23 10.08
N VAL A 138 -15.77 4.96 9.17
CA VAL A 138 -15.57 6.41 9.01
C VAL A 138 -15.82 7.17 10.31
N GLU A 139 -16.93 6.89 10.98
CA GLU A 139 -17.28 7.54 12.25
C GLU A 139 -16.39 7.07 13.41
N GLU A 140 -15.93 5.82 13.39
CA GLU A 140 -15.00 5.29 14.38
C GLU A 140 -13.64 5.99 14.28
N ILE A 141 -13.11 6.16 13.06
CA ILE A 141 -11.86 6.89 12.79
C ILE A 141 -12.00 8.36 13.18
N ARG A 142 -13.14 9.00 12.86
CA ARG A 142 -13.39 10.41 13.23
C ARG A 142 -13.41 10.62 14.74
N ARG A 143 -14.01 9.70 15.49
CA ARG A 143 -14.21 9.84 16.94
C ARG A 143 -12.98 9.41 17.75
N LEU A 144 -12.37 8.28 17.40
CA LEU A 144 -11.31 7.65 18.18
C LEU A 144 -9.91 7.90 17.61
N GLY A 145 -9.81 8.30 16.34
CA GLY A 145 -8.53 8.49 15.66
C GLY A 145 -7.68 7.21 15.70
N PRO A 146 -6.35 7.31 15.85
CA PRO A 146 -5.44 6.15 15.89
C PRO A 146 -5.78 5.11 16.96
N ALA A 147 -6.53 5.48 18.01
CA ALA A 147 -6.87 4.55 19.08
C ALA A 147 -7.81 3.42 18.64
N CYS A 148 -8.62 3.60 17.59
CA CYS A 148 -9.50 2.53 17.09
C CYS A 148 -8.71 1.35 16.54
N PHE A 149 -7.49 1.58 16.06
CA PHE A 149 -6.64 0.52 15.53
C PHE A 149 -6.33 -0.56 16.57
N ARG A 150 -6.23 -0.20 17.87
CA ARG A 150 -6.03 -1.20 18.93
C ARG A 150 -7.18 -2.22 18.99
N ASN A 151 -8.42 -1.74 18.90
CA ASN A 151 -9.60 -2.62 18.90
C ASN A 151 -9.59 -3.54 17.68
N TRP A 152 -9.20 -3.01 16.51
CA TRP A 152 -9.13 -3.82 15.29
C TRP A 152 -7.97 -4.81 15.33
N GLN A 153 -6.84 -4.44 15.91
CA GLN A 153 -5.70 -5.32 16.11
C GLN A 153 -6.05 -6.50 17.04
N GLU A 154 -6.76 -6.22 18.14
CA GLU A 154 -7.28 -7.26 19.04
C GLU A 154 -8.31 -8.15 18.32
N ALA A 155 -9.28 -7.56 17.62
CA ALA A 155 -10.31 -8.31 16.89
C ALA A 155 -9.75 -9.14 15.71
N ALA A 156 -8.64 -8.71 15.13
CA ALA A 156 -7.94 -9.42 14.07
C ALA A 156 -7.02 -10.54 14.60
N GLU A 157 -6.89 -10.68 15.93
CA GLU A 157 -5.98 -11.63 16.59
C GLU A 157 -4.58 -11.59 15.95
N LEU A 158 -4.11 -10.39 15.64
CA LEU A 158 -2.85 -10.23 14.92
C LEU A 158 -1.72 -10.89 15.72
N VAL A 159 -1.06 -11.86 15.08
CA VAL A 159 0.11 -12.49 15.68
C VAL A 159 1.18 -11.43 15.76
N ASP A 160 1.54 -11.09 16.99
CA ASP A 160 2.65 -10.19 17.26
C ASP A 160 3.95 -10.86 16.82
N ARG A 161 4.39 -10.56 15.60
CA ARG A 161 5.65 -11.04 15.03
C ARG A 161 6.83 -10.23 15.57
N ASN A 162 6.77 -9.75 16.81
CA ASN A 162 7.85 -9.02 17.47
C ASN A 162 9.20 -9.76 17.50
N PHE A 163 9.21 -11.08 17.29
CA PHE A 163 10.43 -11.87 17.10
C PHE A 163 11.09 -11.71 15.72
N ARG A 164 10.40 -11.14 14.74
CA ARG A 164 10.97 -10.76 13.43
C ARG A 164 11.42 -9.30 13.52
N LEU A 165 12.63 -9.03 13.02
CA LEU A 165 13.11 -7.67 12.76
C LEU A 165 12.00 -6.89 12.04
N ALA A 166 11.85 -5.60 12.33
CA ALA A 166 10.93 -4.75 11.56
C ALA A 166 11.23 -5.01 10.08
N GLU A 167 10.25 -5.53 9.36
CA GLU A 167 10.38 -5.64 7.91
C GLU A 167 10.25 -4.20 7.42
N ASP A 168 11.38 -3.48 7.45
CA ASP A 168 11.61 -2.16 6.87
C ASP A 168 11.37 -2.30 5.36
N PHE A 169 10.09 -2.29 4.96
CA PHE A 169 9.70 -2.19 3.57
C PHE A 169 9.82 -0.72 3.18
N ASP A 170 10.92 -0.48 2.48
CA ASP A 170 11.42 0.76 1.89
C ASP A 170 12.05 1.77 2.86
N GLU A 171 13.30 1.52 3.21
CA GLU A 171 14.33 2.47 2.80
C GLU A 171 15.25 1.82 1.76
N VAL A 172 15.25 2.43 0.56
CA VAL A 172 16.47 2.77 -0.19
C VAL A 172 17.68 2.27 0.56
N ALA A 173 18.34 1.20 0.07
CA ALA A 173 19.56 0.70 0.69
C ALA A 173 20.39 1.91 1.13
N SER A 174 20.39 2.17 2.44
CA SER A 174 21.25 3.16 3.04
C SER A 174 22.62 2.56 2.81
N ARG A 175 23.19 2.84 1.63
CA ARG A 175 24.51 2.38 1.24
C ARG A 175 25.35 2.74 2.43
N SER A 176 25.90 1.73 3.09
CA SER A 176 26.73 1.95 4.27
C SER A 176 27.67 3.10 3.94
N VAL A 177 27.93 4.03 4.86
CA VAL A 177 28.92 5.09 4.63
C VAL A 177 30.28 4.50 4.16
N THR A 178 30.50 3.22 4.47
CA THR A 178 31.67 2.43 4.04
C THR A 178 31.55 1.77 2.66
N ASP A 179 30.40 1.76 1.99
CA ASP A 179 30.18 1.16 0.66
C ASP A 179 31.14 1.71 -0.41
N PRO A 180 31.38 3.04 -0.50
CA PRO A 180 32.39 3.59 -1.42
C PRO A 180 33.80 3.07 -1.11
N LEU A 181 34.16 2.95 0.17
CA LEU A 181 35.46 2.44 0.61
C LEU A 181 35.61 0.93 0.33
N ARG A 182 34.52 0.17 0.46
CA ARG A 182 34.50 -1.27 0.20
C ARG A 182 34.68 -1.58 -1.29
N ARG A 183 34.07 -0.79 -2.17
CA ARG A 183 34.27 -0.88 -3.64
C ARG A 183 35.69 -0.52 -4.07
N LEU A 184 36.32 0.45 -3.40
CA LEU A 184 37.72 0.80 -3.63
C LEU A 184 38.68 -0.29 -3.14
N LYS A 185 38.35 -0.97 -2.03
CA LYS A 185 39.17 -2.05 -1.45
C LYS A 185 39.07 -3.36 -2.24
N TYR A 186 37.90 -3.66 -2.81
CA TYR A 186 37.64 -4.85 -3.62
C TYR A 186 37.25 -4.43 -5.04
N LYS A 187 38.21 -3.94 -5.82
CA LYS A 187 38.03 -3.73 -7.26
C LYS A 187 37.72 -5.08 -7.93
N LEU A 188 36.46 -5.35 -8.24
CA LEU A 188 36.09 -6.37 -9.22
C LEU A 188 36.39 -5.77 -10.60
N SER A 189 37.50 -6.17 -11.20
CA SER A 189 37.81 -5.92 -12.60
C SER A 189 36.76 -6.61 -13.45
N LYS A 190 35.76 -5.86 -13.90
CA LYS A 190 34.88 -6.29 -14.99
C LYS A 190 35.56 -5.88 -16.29
N GLU A 191 36.26 -6.83 -16.91
CA GLU A 191 36.66 -6.73 -18.30
C GLU A 191 35.38 -6.67 -19.15
N GLU A 192 35.18 -5.56 -19.86
CA GLU A 192 34.23 -5.47 -20.96
C GLU A 192 35.02 -5.77 -22.24
N GLY A 193 34.79 -6.97 -22.77
CA GLY A 193 35.15 -7.29 -24.14
C GLY A 193 34.09 -6.71 -25.07
N GLU A 194 34.54 -5.89 -26.01
CA GLU A 194 33.81 -5.60 -27.24
C GLU A 194 34.72 -6.05 -28.40
N GLU A 195 34.29 -7.14 -29.04
CA GLU A 195 34.70 -7.55 -30.38
C GLU A 195 34.03 -6.58 -31.38
N GLU A 196 34.81 -5.96 -32.26
CA GLU A 196 34.35 -5.60 -33.60
C GLU A 196 35.32 -6.19 -34.63
N GLU A 197 34.86 -7.21 -35.34
CA GLU A 197 35.49 -7.78 -36.53
C GLU A 197 35.34 -6.83 -37.73
N GLY A 198 36.47 -6.57 -38.40
CA GLY A 198 36.61 -6.68 -39.86
C GLY A 198 36.18 -5.51 -40.76
N GLU A 199 37.16 -4.88 -41.41
CA GLU A 199 37.14 -4.84 -42.89
C GLU A 199 38.56 -4.74 -43.48
N GLU A 200 38.83 -5.68 -44.37
CA GLU A 200 40.03 -5.87 -45.18
C GLU A 200 39.89 -5.09 -46.50
N ARG A 201 41.02 -4.74 -47.15
CA ARG A 201 41.24 -4.11 -48.48
C ARG A 201 41.55 -2.60 -48.41
N ALA A 202 42.63 -2.07 -48.98
CA ALA A 202 43.62 -2.56 -49.94
C ALA A 202 44.95 -1.79 -49.77
#